data_AF-A0A7W1LSV8-F1
#
_entry.id   AF-A0A7W1LSV8-F1
#
_cell.length_a   1.000
_cell.length_b   1.000
_cell.length_c   1.000
_cell.angle_alpha   90.00
_cell.angle_beta   90.00
_cell.angle_gamma   90.00
#
_symmetry.space_group_name_H-M   'P 1'
#
loop_
_entity.id
_entity.type
_entity.pdbx_description
1 polymer ?
#
loop_
_entity_poly.entity_id
_entity_poly.type
_entity_poly.pdbx_seq_one_letter_code
_entity_poly.pdbx_strand_id
1 'polypeptide(L)'
;NDADPNTATTLFDIDGLADQVVIQAPANSGSLSATGKLGGDYTGNIGFDIYSTTRGSGFFEVDLLTGRADRVGMFTTNVVDIAIPLGQL
;
A
#
# COMPACT_ATOMS: atom_id res chain seq x y z
N ASN A 1 -8.01 -4.45 -11.76
CA ASN A 1 -7.42 -3.11 -11.68
C ASN A 1 -7.87 -2.33 -12.88
N ASP A 2 -8.28 -1.09 -12.66
CA ASP A 2 -9.19 -0.36 -13.53
C ASP A 2 -8.55 0.04 -14.86
N ALA A 3 -9.26 -0.27 -15.95
CA ALA A 3 -8.91 0.14 -17.31
C ALA A 3 -9.85 1.25 -17.82
N ASP A 4 -10.76 1.73 -16.98
CA ASP A 4 -11.71 2.79 -17.28
C ASP A 4 -11.06 4.16 -17.05
N PRO A 5 -10.97 5.03 -18.08
CA PRO A 5 -10.43 6.39 -17.94
C PRO A 5 -11.25 7.31 -17.03
N ASN A 6 -12.41 6.86 -16.53
CA ASN A 6 -13.28 7.64 -15.65
C ASN A 6 -13.11 7.30 -14.16
N THR A 7 -12.20 6.41 -13.79
CA THR A 7 -11.77 6.29 -12.38
C THR A 7 -10.33 6.76 -12.22
N ALA A 8 -10.09 7.56 -11.18
CA ALA A 8 -8.79 8.19 -10.94
C ALA A 8 -7.89 7.30 -10.07
N THR A 9 -7.61 6.07 -10.51
CA THR A 9 -6.69 5.18 -9.79
C THR A 9 -5.27 5.37 -10.31
N THR A 10 -4.34 5.76 -9.45
CA THR A 10 -2.90 5.80 -9.75
C THR A 10 -2.21 4.63 -9.05
N LEU A 11 -1.38 3.89 -9.78
CA LEU A 11 -0.59 2.79 -9.23
C LEU A 11 0.82 3.26 -8.95
N PHE A 12 1.31 2.94 -7.76
CA PHE A 12 2.68 3.16 -7.34
C PHE A 12 3.35 1.81 -7.10
N ASP A 13 4.50 1.61 -7.74
CA ASP A 13 5.35 0.44 -7.52
C ASP A 13 6.70 0.88 -6.94
N ILE A 14 7.38 -0.04 -6.27
CA ILE A 14 8.79 0.12 -5.91
C ILE A 14 9.65 -0.67 -6.90
N ASP A 15 10.44 0.05 -7.69
CA ASP A 15 11.46 -0.54 -8.55
C ASP A 15 12.76 -0.69 -7.76
N GLY A 16 12.95 -1.88 -7.18
CA GLY A 16 14.14 -2.24 -6.41
C GLY A 16 15.41 -2.42 -7.23
N LEU A 17 15.34 -2.47 -8.57
CA LEU A 17 16.54 -2.52 -9.41
C LEU A 17 17.10 -1.12 -9.67
N ALA A 18 16.21 -0.12 -9.73
CA ALA A 18 16.59 1.27 -9.96
C ALA A 18 16.49 2.14 -8.70
N ASP A 19 16.23 1.54 -7.53
CA ASP A 19 16.07 2.20 -6.24
C ASP A 19 15.13 3.41 -6.30
N GLN A 20 13.90 3.21 -6.79
CA GLN A 20 12.96 4.32 -7.01
C GLN A 20 11.49 3.93 -6.86
N VAL A 21 10.67 4.95 -6.59
CA VAL A 21 9.21 4.85 -6.73
C VAL A 21 8.84 5.16 -8.18
N VAL A 22 7.95 4.37 -8.75
CA VAL A 22 7.44 4.57 -10.12
C VAL A 22 5.92 4.61 -10.14
N ILE A 23 5.35 5.34 -11.09
CA ILE A 23 3.95 5.22 -11.47
C ILE A 23 3.85 4.20 -12.60
N GLN A 24 2.98 3.21 -12.44
CA GLN A 24 2.69 2.23 -13.47
C GLN A 24 1.39 2.57 -14.21
N ALA A 25 1.47 2.71 -15.53
CA ALA A 25 0.30 2.90 -16.38
C ALA A 25 0.48 2.32 -17.79
N PRO A 26 -0.54 1.62 -18.37
CA PRO A 26 -1.72 1.07 -17.70
C PRO A 26 -1.38 -0.01 -16.64
N ALA A 27 -2.34 -0.58 -15.92
CA ALA A 27 -2.05 -1.61 -14.92
C ALA A 27 -1.40 -2.89 -15.51
N ASN A 28 -0.53 -3.55 -14.73
CA ASN A 28 0.16 -4.83 -15.00
C ASN A 28 1.17 -4.81 -16.16
N SER A 29 0.73 -4.44 -17.37
CA SER A 29 1.56 -4.37 -18.58
C SER A 29 1.93 -2.93 -18.94
N GLY A 30 1.82 -2.02 -17.97
CA GLY A 30 2.15 -0.62 -18.15
C GLY A 30 3.62 -0.33 -18.21
N SER A 31 3.92 0.86 -18.68
CA SER A 31 5.25 1.43 -18.51
C SER A 31 5.40 1.98 -17.09
N LEU A 32 6.62 1.87 -16.57
CA LEU A 32 7.02 2.44 -15.30
C LEU A 32 7.59 3.84 -15.54
N SER A 33 6.97 4.85 -14.94
CA SER A 33 7.43 6.24 -14.99
C SER A 33 8.03 6.63 -13.65
N ALA A 34 9.30 7.01 -13.63
CA ALA A 34 10.01 7.35 -12.39
C ALA A 34 9.41 8.59 -11.71
N THR A 35 9.21 8.50 -10.40
CA THR A 35 8.73 9.62 -9.57
C THR A 35 9.78 10.14 -8.60
N GLY A 36 10.76 9.31 -8.20
CA GLY A 36 11.89 9.74 -7.36
C GLY A 36 12.71 8.56 -6.81
N LYS A 37 13.99 8.83 -6.48
CA LYS A 37 14.91 7.84 -5.90
C LYS A 37 14.63 7.60 -4.41
N LEU A 38 14.85 6.36 -3.94
CA LEU A 38 14.73 5.96 -2.54
C LEU A 38 15.88 6.46 -1.65
N GLY A 39 16.95 6.99 -2.23
CA GLY A 39 18.08 7.59 -1.50
C GLY A 39 19.08 6.58 -0.91
N GLY A 40 18.95 5.30 -1.24
CA GLY A 40 19.87 4.22 -0.86
C GLY A 40 19.76 3.06 -1.84
N ASP A 41 20.63 2.06 -1.68
CA ASP A 41 20.61 0.79 -2.42
C ASP A 41 19.83 -0.25 -1.61
N TYR A 42 18.64 -0.61 -2.09
CA TYR A 42 17.72 -1.50 -1.38
C TYR A 42 17.50 -2.78 -2.18
N THR A 43 18.21 -3.83 -1.78
CA THR A 43 18.11 -5.16 -2.42
C THR A 43 17.25 -6.13 -1.60
N GLY A 44 16.66 -7.11 -2.28
CA GLY A 44 15.87 -8.17 -1.66
C GLY A 44 14.36 -7.92 -1.70
N ASN A 45 13.64 -8.50 -0.73
CA ASN A 45 12.18 -8.35 -0.64
C ASN A 45 11.84 -6.94 -0.14
N ILE A 46 11.04 -6.22 -0.93
CA ILE A 46 10.61 -4.86 -0.61
C ILE A 46 9.13 -4.88 -0.23
N GLY A 47 8.81 -4.26 0.91
CA GLY A 47 7.45 -4.01 1.37
C GLY A 47 7.05 -2.55 1.14
N PHE A 48 5.74 -2.29 1.08
CA PHE A 48 5.19 -0.95 1.00
C PHE A 48 4.13 -0.77 2.10
N ASP A 49 4.46 0.06 3.08
CA ASP A 49 3.57 0.38 4.20
C ASP A 49 3.03 1.79 4.08
N ILE A 50 1.78 1.99 4.49
CA ILE A 50 1.17 3.31 4.57
C ILE A 50 1.22 3.76 6.03
N TYR A 51 2.06 4.76 6.32
CA TYR A 51 2.15 5.38 7.65
C TYR A 51 1.28 6.63 7.74
N SER A 52 0.56 6.79 8.86
CA SER A 52 -0.19 7.99 9.20
C SER A 52 -0.17 8.24 10.70
N THR A 53 -0.16 9.52 11.11
CA THR A 53 -0.31 9.89 12.52
C THR A 53 -1.78 9.85 12.92
N THR A 54 -2.20 8.82 13.64
CA THR A 54 -3.59 8.66 14.11
C THR A 54 -3.74 9.00 15.59
N ARG A 55 -4.96 9.37 16.01
CA ARG A 55 -5.30 9.62 17.42
C ARG A 55 -5.72 8.35 18.18
N GLY A 56 -5.56 7.17 17.57
CA GLY A 56 -5.92 5.87 18.12
C GLY A 56 -5.84 4.78 17.06
N SER A 57 -5.54 3.57 17.49
CA SER A 57 -5.36 2.40 16.63
C SER A 57 -6.41 1.32 16.94
N GLY A 58 -6.89 0.64 15.91
CA GLY A 58 -7.87 -0.43 16.04
C GLY A 58 -8.16 -1.09 14.70
N PHE A 59 -8.97 -2.14 14.73
CA PHE A 59 -9.39 -2.85 13.53
C PHE A 59 -10.76 -2.39 13.07
N PHE A 60 -10.91 -2.27 11.75
CA PHE A 60 -12.16 -2.00 11.07
C PHE A 60 -12.35 -3.03 9.97
N GLU A 61 -13.57 -3.52 9.83
CA GLU A 61 -14.02 -4.25 8.65
C GLU A 61 -14.52 -3.22 7.65
N VAL A 62 -14.03 -3.29 6.41
CA VAL A 62 -14.37 -2.31 5.37
C VAL A 62 -15.06 -3.02 4.21
N ASP A 63 -16.28 -2.60 3.91
CA ASP A 63 -16.98 -2.99 2.69
C ASP A 63 -16.35 -2.24 1.52
N LEU A 64 -15.70 -2.97 0.61
CA LEU A 64 -14.94 -2.39 -0.50
C LEU A 64 -15.83 -1.81 -1.62
N LEU A 65 -17.13 -2.14 -1.65
CA LEU A 65 -18.06 -1.63 -2.65
C LEU A 65 -18.69 -0.31 -2.22
N THR A 66 -18.92 -0.14 -0.92
CA THR A 66 -19.59 1.04 -0.35
C THR A 66 -18.65 1.97 0.40
N GLY A 67 -17.45 1.51 0.75
CA GLY A 67 -16.50 2.23 1.60
C GLY A 67 -16.90 2.30 3.07
N ARG A 68 -17.97 1.59 3.48
CA ARG A 68 -18.41 1.57 4.88
C ARG A 68 -17.36 0.85 5.74
N ALA A 69 -16.92 1.51 6.81
CA ALA A 69 -16.02 0.94 7.81
C ALA A 69 -16.78 0.68 9.12
N ASP A 70 -16.87 -0.58 9.52
CA ASP A 70 -17.44 -0.99 10.80
C ASP A 70 -16.31 -1.35 11.78
N ARG A 71 -16.36 -0.79 12.98
CA ARG A 71 -15.31 -0.99 14.00
C ARG A 71 -15.39 -2.41 14.57
N VAL A 72 -14.29 -3.15 14.47
CA VAL A 72 -14.15 -4.48 15.08
C VAL A 72 -13.65 -4.36 16.52
N GLY A 73 -12.65 -3.49 16.76
CA GLY A 73 -12.08 -3.30 18.10
C GLY A 73 -11.04 -2.18 18.15
N MET A 74 -10.72 -1.74 19.36
CA MET A 74 -9.72 -0.69 19.62
C MET A 74 -8.61 -1.22 20.50
N PHE A 75 -7.38 -0.85 20.16
CA PHE A 75 -6.26 -1.05 21.06
C PHE A 75 -6.28 0.02 22.15
N THR A 76 -5.89 -0.37 23.36
CA THR A 76 -5.77 0.54 24.51
C THR A 76 -4.47 1.34 24.47
N THR A 77 -3.54 0.95 23.60
CA THR A 77 -2.26 1.61 23.32
C THR A 77 -2.16 1.93 21.84
N ASN A 78 -1.25 2.83 21.49
CA ASN A 78 -0.95 3.08 20.09
C ASN A 78 -0.17 1.89 19.51
N VAL A 79 -0.76 1.26 18.51
CA VAL A 79 -0.13 0.21 17.70
C VAL A 79 0.31 0.85 16.39
N VAL A 80 1.59 0.69 16.06
CA VAL A 80 2.22 1.28 14.86
C VAL A 80 2.40 0.28 13.73
N ASP A 81 2.32 -1.01 14.02
CA ASP A 81 2.50 -2.09 13.06
C ASP A 81 1.74 -3.36 13.47
N ILE A 82 1.34 -4.17 12.50
CA ILE A 82 0.55 -5.40 12.67
C ILE A 82 1.12 -6.48 11.76
N ALA A 83 1.78 -7.47 12.35
CA ALA A 83 2.20 -8.66 11.62
C ALA A 83 1.04 -9.67 11.51
N ILE A 84 0.69 -10.05 10.29
CA ILE A 84 -0.24 -11.15 10.04
C ILE A 84 0.60 -12.36 9.61
N PRO A 85 0.78 -13.38 10.47
CA PRO A 85 1.41 -14.61 10.04
C PRO A 85 0.50 -15.28 9.02
N LEU A 86 0.99 -15.41 7.80
CA LEU A 86 0.35 -16.25 6.80
C LEU A 86 0.78 -17.68 7.13
N GLY A 87 -0.19 -18.56 7.38
CA GLY A 87 0.07 -20.01 7.51
C GLY A 87 0.48 -20.61 6.17
N GLN A 88 1.58 -20.15 5.59
CA GLN A 88 2.16 -20.63 4.35
C GLN A 88 2.88 -21.94 4.65
N LEU A 89 2.17 -23.04 4.42
CA LEU A 89 2.73 -24.39 4.28
C LEU A 89 3.21 -24.61 2.85
#